data_AF-A0A9D6NWD3-F1
#
_entry.id   AF-A0A9D6NWD3-F1
#
_cell.length_a   1.000
_cell.length_b   1.000
_cell.length_c   1.000
_cell.angle_alpha   90.00
_cell.angle_beta   90.00
_cell.angle_gamma   90.00
#
_symmetry.space_group_name_H-M   'P 1'
#
loop_
_entity.id
_entity.type
_entity.pdbx_description
1 polymer ?
#
loop_
_entity_poly.entity_id
_entity_poly.type
_entity_poly.pdbx_seq_one_letter_code
_entity_poly.pdbx_strand_id
1 'polypeptide(L)'
;MTTNCLRSGDVSRWNRLYATQLGMMDRATQLQTRDGNLNPRPLGLPLEANVTIRAYEFYAQDVWRATPSLTLTYGLGYQVQVPPTERDGLQAVMVYRDTQEPAYLDSYYRRRAEAAQRGEIFNPEIAYAPIRHVAAQDYVYNIDWNNFMPRLAAAWNPASNNWFFGDRKTVIRGGYGVTYTRMNGVGLVMTPILGVGLGEILACRGPNTMGACTGARRSPSDSFRVGVDGAGVSLPAPAPARIPFPVAAPFGETRSFMIDPGLKLGKAHSFDVTWQRELPGNLVFEIGYVGRVGRNLTQSTDFYAVPFFMRDPASGTTLAQAFDFDNIQVQINNLTTDGGFSDYHAGFISLHKRLSHGLTFDLNYTLSNSTDSFGLN
;
A
#
# COMPACT_ATOMS: atom_id res chain seq x y z
N MET A 1 -51.80 12.21 3.73
CA MET A 1 -52.23 12.25 2.33
C MET A 1 -52.44 10.83 1.87
N THR A 2 -53.62 10.52 1.34
CA THR A 2 -53.98 9.18 0.85
C THR A 2 -53.13 8.81 -0.36
N THR A 3 -52.55 7.62 -0.33
CA THR A 3 -51.51 7.08 -1.22
C THR A 3 -51.95 6.78 -2.67
N ASN A 4 -53.08 7.32 -3.13
CA ASN A 4 -53.75 6.85 -4.35
C ASN A 4 -53.32 7.54 -5.67
N CYS A 5 -52.31 8.42 -5.66
CA CYS A 5 -51.83 9.11 -6.87
C CYS A 5 -50.34 8.87 -7.19
N LEU A 6 -49.63 8.07 -6.39
CA LEU A 6 -48.22 7.76 -6.62
C LEU A 6 -48.10 6.47 -7.43
N ARG A 7 -47.34 6.52 -8.54
CA ARG A 7 -46.96 5.31 -9.27
C ARG A 7 -46.08 4.46 -8.34
N SER A 8 -46.18 3.13 -8.42
CA SER A 8 -45.41 2.21 -7.58
C SER A 8 -43.90 2.45 -7.63
N GLY A 9 -43.37 2.84 -8.80
CA GLY A 9 -41.96 3.21 -8.98
C GLY A 9 -41.53 4.51 -8.29
N ASP A 10 -42.47 5.40 -7.95
CA ASP A 10 -42.20 6.71 -7.35
C ASP A 10 -42.25 6.72 -5.81
N VAL A 11 -42.75 5.64 -5.19
CA VAL A 11 -42.96 5.56 -3.72
C VAL A 11 -41.65 5.75 -2.95
N SER A 12 -40.57 5.11 -3.37
CA SER A 12 -39.26 5.26 -2.71
C SER A 12 -38.72 6.68 -2.81
N ARG A 13 -38.85 7.31 -3.98
CA ARG A 13 -38.44 8.69 -4.22
C ARG A 13 -39.28 9.66 -3.39
N TRP A 14 -40.60 9.47 -3.36
CA TRP A 14 -41.51 10.27 -2.53
C TRP A 14 -41.16 10.14 -1.05
N ASN A 15 -40.97 8.92 -0.54
CA ASN A 15 -40.63 8.69 0.88
C ASN A 15 -39.35 9.42 1.28
N ARG A 16 -38.31 9.35 0.43
CA ARG A 16 -37.04 10.05 0.67
C ARG A 16 -37.22 11.56 0.66
N LEU A 17 -37.93 12.11 -0.34
CA LEU A 17 -38.19 13.55 -0.41
C LEU A 17 -39.04 14.06 0.76
N TYR A 18 -40.08 13.31 1.12
CA TYR A 18 -40.94 13.61 2.27
C TYR A 18 -40.14 13.64 3.58
N ALA A 19 -39.30 12.63 3.82
CA ALA A 19 -38.43 12.59 4.99
C ALA A 19 -37.40 13.74 5.00
N THR A 20 -36.72 14.00 3.88
CA THR A 20 -35.73 15.08 3.77
C THR A 20 -36.37 16.46 3.94
N GLN A 21 -37.52 16.71 3.33
CA GLN A 21 -38.21 18.01 3.41
C GLN A 21 -38.68 18.33 4.83
N LEU A 22 -39.04 17.30 5.60
CA LEU A 22 -39.46 17.45 7.00
C LEU A 22 -38.31 17.31 8.00
N GLY A 23 -37.07 17.18 7.52
CA GLY A 23 -35.88 17.01 8.35
C GLY A 23 -35.89 15.73 9.20
N MET A 24 -36.65 14.71 8.80
CA MET A 24 -36.77 13.45 9.53
C MET A 24 -35.47 12.66 9.45
N MET A 25 -34.99 12.21 10.61
CA MET A 25 -33.79 11.39 10.73
C MET A 25 -34.14 9.93 10.96
N ASP A 26 -33.60 9.05 10.13
CA ASP A 26 -33.64 7.60 10.32
C ASP A 26 -32.40 7.11 11.08
N ARG A 27 -31.27 7.82 10.94
CA ARG A 27 -30.00 7.49 11.56
C ARG A 27 -29.17 8.75 11.82
N ALA A 28 -28.48 8.77 12.96
CA ALA A 28 -27.36 9.68 13.21
C ALA A 28 -26.11 8.87 13.52
N THR A 29 -24.96 9.32 13.02
CA THR A 29 -23.68 8.66 13.26
C THR A 29 -22.60 9.67 13.60
N GLN A 30 -21.70 9.30 14.50
CA GLN A 30 -20.51 10.08 14.80
C GLN A 30 -19.32 9.15 15.04
N LEU A 31 -18.15 9.55 14.56
CA LEU A 31 -16.91 8.88 14.88
C LEU A 31 -16.54 9.20 16.34
N GLN A 32 -16.50 8.16 17.15
CA GLN A 32 -15.86 8.18 18.46
C GLN A 32 -14.41 7.77 18.29
N THR A 33 -13.50 8.58 18.84
CA THR A 33 -12.06 8.32 18.80
C THR A 33 -11.57 7.86 20.17
N ARG A 34 -10.49 7.10 20.19
CA ARG A 34 -9.85 6.63 21.42
C ARG A 34 -8.41 7.11 21.52
N ASP A 35 -7.88 7.12 22.74
CA ASP A 35 -6.45 7.36 22.99
C ASP A 35 -5.62 6.07 22.86
N GLY A 36 -4.31 6.17 23.13
CA GLY A 36 -3.39 5.03 23.03
C GLY A 36 -3.69 3.90 24.00
N ASN A 37 -4.49 4.13 25.05
CA ASN A 37 -4.94 3.11 26.01
C ASN A 37 -6.35 2.59 25.68
N LEU A 38 -6.90 2.97 24.52
CA LEU A 38 -8.27 2.69 24.10
C LEU A 38 -9.35 3.29 25.03
N ASN A 39 -9.07 4.42 25.69
CA ASN A 39 -10.10 5.19 26.38
C ASN A 39 -10.84 6.10 25.39
N PRO A 40 -12.17 6.20 25.45
CA PRO A 40 -12.93 7.10 24.58
C PRO A 40 -12.58 8.57 24.88
N ARG A 41 -12.32 9.34 23.83
CA ARG A 41 -12.11 10.79 23.89
C ARG A 41 -13.43 11.55 23.77
N PRO A 42 -13.49 12.84 24.15
CA PRO A 42 -14.67 13.66 23.87
C PRO A 42 -15.11 13.59 22.39
N LEU A 43 -16.42 13.52 22.16
CA LEU A 43 -17.00 13.49 20.81
C LEU A 43 -16.62 14.74 20.02
N GLY A 44 -16.36 14.56 18.72
CA GLY A 44 -15.98 15.63 17.80
C GLY A 44 -14.47 15.88 17.70
N LEU A 45 -13.66 15.26 18.55
CA LEU A 45 -12.20 15.30 18.39
C LEU A 45 -11.77 14.37 17.24
N PRO A 46 -10.88 14.84 16.33
CA PRO A 46 -10.37 14.02 15.25
C PRO A 46 -9.51 12.88 15.78
N LEU A 47 -9.43 11.81 14.99
CA LEU A 47 -8.44 10.76 15.18
C LEU A 47 -7.13 11.25 14.56
N GLU A 48 -6.17 11.57 15.39
CA GLU A 48 -4.96 12.30 15.00
C GLU A 48 -3.71 11.61 15.54
N ALA A 49 -2.74 11.35 14.66
CA ALA A 49 -1.43 10.80 15.00
C ALA A 49 -0.37 11.90 14.93
N ASN A 50 0.42 12.07 15.99
CA ASN A 50 1.57 12.97 16.00
C ASN A 50 2.84 12.15 15.77
N VAL A 51 3.28 12.08 14.52
CA VAL A 51 4.32 11.14 14.10
C VAL A 51 5.63 11.83 13.71
N THR A 52 6.75 11.26 14.16
CA THR A 52 8.10 11.63 13.73
C THR A 52 8.69 10.52 12.86
N ILE A 53 9.17 10.87 11.67
CA ILE A 53 9.89 9.97 10.76
C ILE A 53 11.34 10.43 10.67
N ARG A 54 12.28 9.52 10.93
CA ARG A 54 13.72 9.78 10.83
C ARG A 54 14.29 8.98 9.67
N ALA A 55 14.95 9.67 8.74
CA ALA A 55 15.68 9.02 7.65
C ALA A 55 17.11 9.52 7.65
N TYR A 56 18.06 8.60 7.52
CA TYR A 56 19.48 8.89 7.44
C TYR A 56 20.00 8.40 6.11
N GLU A 57 20.77 9.24 5.43
CA GLU A 57 21.38 8.92 4.14
C GLU A 57 22.83 9.35 4.13
N PHE A 58 23.69 8.45 3.68
CA PHE A 58 25.11 8.68 3.51
C PHE A 58 25.48 8.28 2.09
N TYR A 59 26.38 9.01 1.46
CA TYR A 59 26.90 8.64 0.15
C TYR A 59 28.37 9.03 0.02
N ALA A 60 29.11 8.20 -0.71
CA ALA A 60 30.45 8.50 -1.18
C ALA A 60 30.55 8.06 -2.64
N GLN A 61 31.18 8.88 -3.47
CA GLN A 61 31.38 8.60 -4.89
C GLN A 61 32.73 9.15 -5.34
N ASP A 62 33.39 8.43 -6.22
CA ASP A 62 34.61 8.87 -6.90
C ASP A 62 34.50 8.67 -8.42
N VAL A 63 35.30 9.44 -9.15
CA VAL A 63 35.46 9.34 -10.61
C VAL A 63 36.94 9.19 -10.92
N TRP A 64 37.34 7.97 -11.23
CA TRP A 64 38.70 7.64 -11.54
C TRP A 64 38.94 7.56 -13.05
N ARG A 65 39.82 8.43 -13.55
CA ARG A 65 40.36 8.32 -14.91
C ARG A 65 41.50 7.30 -14.91
N ALA A 66 41.14 6.01 -14.99
CA ALA A 66 42.09 4.90 -14.96
C ALA A 66 43.11 4.97 -16.12
N THR A 67 42.67 5.45 -17.29
CA THR A 67 43.56 5.76 -18.43
C THR A 67 43.04 7.03 -19.14
N PRO A 68 43.77 7.61 -20.10
CA PRO A 68 43.25 8.70 -20.93
C PRO A 68 42.00 8.35 -21.75
N SER A 69 41.68 7.06 -21.87
CA SER A 69 40.52 6.56 -22.61
C SER A 69 39.46 5.86 -21.75
N LEU A 70 39.73 5.63 -20.45
CA LEU A 70 38.84 4.90 -19.56
C LEU A 70 38.58 5.72 -18.30
N THR A 71 37.30 6.05 -18.09
CA THR A 71 36.80 6.65 -16.86
C THR A 71 35.89 5.67 -16.15
N LEU A 72 36.14 5.46 -14.86
CA LEU A 72 35.33 4.64 -13.97
C LEU A 72 34.67 5.56 -12.95
N THR A 73 33.37 5.41 -12.74
CA THR A 73 32.63 6.07 -11.68
C THR A 73 32.13 5.00 -10.74
N TYR A 74 32.43 5.12 -9.46
CA TYR A 74 31.96 4.18 -8.45
C TYR A 74 31.53 4.92 -7.21
N GLY A 75 30.48 4.44 -6.58
CA GLY A 75 29.95 5.03 -5.36
C GLY A 75 29.13 4.03 -4.57
N LEU A 76 29.01 4.33 -3.29
CA LEU A 76 28.17 3.59 -2.36
C LEU A 76 27.35 4.60 -1.58
N GLY A 77 26.03 4.46 -1.70
CA GLY A 77 25.08 5.07 -0.79
C GLY A 77 24.64 4.08 0.29
N TYR A 78 24.21 4.61 1.42
CA TYR A 78 23.50 3.89 2.45
C TYR A 78 22.31 4.72 2.88
N GLN A 79 21.13 4.12 2.96
CA GLN A 79 19.97 4.77 3.55
C GLN A 79 19.31 3.90 4.62
N VAL A 80 18.73 4.54 5.62
CA VAL A 80 17.85 3.87 6.57
C VAL A 80 16.72 4.81 6.91
N GLN A 81 15.49 4.36 6.62
CA GLN A 81 14.27 5.02 7.07
C GLN A 81 13.81 4.29 8.33
N VAL A 82 13.99 4.93 9.49
CA VAL A 82 13.44 4.41 10.74
C VAL A 82 11.92 4.49 10.65
N PRO A 83 11.20 3.42 11.01
CA PRO A 83 9.76 3.44 11.07
C PRO A 83 9.24 4.61 11.91
N PRO A 84 8.03 5.10 11.59
CA PRO A 84 7.50 6.27 12.26
C PRO A 84 7.28 6.00 13.75
N THR A 85 7.60 6.99 14.58
CA THR A 85 7.28 6.98 16.01
C THR A 85 6.12 7.93 16.28
N GLU A 86 4.99 7.40 16.75
CA GLU A 86 3.84 8.20 17.18
C GLU A 86 4.00 8.58 18.66
N ARG A 87 3.77 9.85 19.03
CA ARG A 87 4.03 10.40 20.36
C ARG A 87 3.34 9.62 21.48
N ASP A 88 2.10 9.23 21.28
CA ASP A 88 1.21 8.59 22.26
C ASP A 88 1.08 7.07 22.00
N GLY A 89 1.83 6.52 21.03
CA GLY A 89 1.76 5.14 20.57
C GLY A 89 0.43 4.72 19.95
N LEU A 90 -0.27 5.66 19.31
CA LEU A 90 -1.62 5.55 18.75
C LEU A 90 -1.69 4.88 17.36
N GLN A 91 -0.73 4.02 17.02
CA GLN A 91 -0.75 3.27 15.76
C GLN A 91 -1.12 1.82 16.03
N ALA A 92 -2.16 1.31 15.36
CA ALA A 92 -2.61 -0.05 15.55
C ALA A 92 -1.68 -1.05 14.84
N VAL A 93 -1.45 -2.16 15.53
CA VAL A 93 -0.71 -3.32 15.04
C VAL A 93 -1.62 -4.53 15.12
N MET A 94 -1.59 -5.37 14.09
CA MET A 94 -2.25 -6.67 14.09
C MET A 94 -1.46 -7.66 14.94
N VAL A 95 -2.11 -8.29 15.92
CA VAL A 95 -1.51 -9.26 16.83
C VAL A 95 -2.37 -10.53 16.93
N TYR A 96 -1.75 -11.66 17.29
CA TYR A 96 -2.50 -12.84 17.71
C TYR A 96 -3.16 -12.57 19.06
N ARG A 97 -4.45 -12.86 19.20
CA ARG A 97 -5.22 -12.51 20.41
C ARG A 97 -4.62 -13.12 21.69
N ASP A 98 -4.20 -14.38 21.61
CA ASP A 98 -3.78 -15.14 22.79
C ASP A 98 -2.34 -14.81 23.22
N THR A 99 -1.44 -14.65 22.27
CA THR A 99 -0.01 -14.41 22.56
C THR A 99 0.36 -12.93 22.55
N GLN A 100 -0.47 -12.07 21.95
CA GLN A 100 -0.22 -10.65 21.69
C GLN A 100 1.03 -10.38 20.82
N GLU A 101 1.59 -11.42 20.21
CA GLU A 101 2.69 -11.31 19.27
C GLU A 101 2.22 -10.70 17.94
N PRO A 102 3.03 -9.84 17.29
CA PRO A 102 2.73 -9.29 15.98
C PRO A 102 2.45 -10.38 14.94
N ALA A 103 1.41 -10.17 14.15
CA ALA A 103 0.99 -11.10 13.11
C ALA A 103 1.78 -10.88 11.81
N TYR A 104 2.99 -11.45 11.73
CA TYR A 104 3.82 -11.43 10.53
C TYR A 104 3.17 -12.20 9.38
N LEU A 105 3.02 -11.56 8.22
CA LEU A 105 2.34 -12.13 7.05
C LEU A 105 2.98 -13.44 6.59
N ASP A 106 4.30 -13.44 6.38
CA ASP A 106 5.05 -14.63 5.92
C ASP A 106 4.86 -15.83 6.86
N SER A 107 4.98 -15.60 8.17
CA SER A 107 4.81 -16.64 9.19
C SER A 107 3.37 -17.19 9.23
N TYR A 108 2.38 -16.33 8.99
CA TYR A 108 0.98 -16.70 8.97
C TYR A 108 0.67 -17.53 7.73
N TYR A 109 1.07 -17.08 6.54
CA TYR A 109 0.85 -17.82 5.29
C TYR A 109 1.59 -19.15 5.27
N ARG A 110 2.82 -19.24 5.78
CA ARG A 110 3.54 -20.51 5.87
C ARG A 110 2.80 -21.53 6.74
N ARG A 111 2.40 -21.15 7.96
CA ARG A 111 1.63 -22.03 8.86
C ARG A 111 0.28 -22.41 8.28
N ARG A 112 -0.41 -21.46 7.64
CA ARG A 112 -1.69 -21.72 6.97
C ARG A 112 -1.53 -22.68 5.80
N ALA A 113 -0.46 -22.55 5.02
CA ALA A 113 -0.19 -23.43 3.90
C ALA A 113 0.14 -24.86 4.36
N GLU A 114 0.97 -24.99 5.39
CA GLU A 114 1.29 -26.29 6.01
C GLU A 114 0.04 -26.99 6.55
N ALA A 115 -0.85 -26.26 7.24
CA ALA A 115 -2.12 -26.80 7.74
C ALA A 115 -3.06 -27.20 6.59
N ALA A 116 -3.18 -26.35 5.56
CA ALA A 116 -4.01 -26.61 4.39
C ALA A 116 -3.58 -27.88 3.63
N GLN A 117 -2.28 -28.17 3.55
CA GLN A 117 -1.77 -29.42 2.96
C GLN A 117 -2.16 -30.67 3.76
N ARG A 118 -2.35 -30.54 5.08
CA ARG A 118 -2.88 -31.60 5.96
C ARG A 118 -4.41 -31.64 6.04
N GLY A 119 -5.09 -30.71 5.38
CA GLY A 119 -6.54 -30.52 5.49
C GLY A 119 -7.01 -29.99 6.84
N GLU A 120 -6.11 -29.34 7.58
CA GLU A 120 -6.39 -28.69 8.85
C GLU A 120 -6.75 -27.20 8.64
N ILE A 121 -7.75 -26.71 9.36
CA ILE A 121 -8.10 -25.28 9.37
C ILE A 121 -7.13 -24.56 10.30
N PHE A 122 -6.32 -23.65 9.74
CA PHE A 122 -5.53 -22.69 10.51
C PHE A 122 -6.14 -21.30 10.42
N ASN A 123 -6.88 -20.92 11.46
CA ASN A 123 -7.53 -19.61 11.56
C ASN A 123 -7.41 -19.05 12.99
N PRO A 124 -6.20 -18.63 13.40
CA PRO A 124 -5.99 -18.06 14.72
C PRO A 124 -6.80 -16.77 14.90
N GLU A 125 -7.24 -16.52 16.13
CA GLU A 125 -7.93 -15.27 16.45
C GLU A 125 -6.96 -14.09 16.40
N ILE A 126 -7.33 -13.08 15.63
CA ILE A 126 -6.56 -11.84 15.49
C ILE A 126 -7.22 -10.73 16.30
N ALA A 127 -6.38 -9.90 16.90
CA ALA A 127 -6.75 -8.71 17.62
C ALA A 127 -5.85 -7.53 17.20
N TYR A 128 -6.17 -6.34 17.67
CA TYR A 128 -5.43 -5.12 17.34
C TYR A 128 -4.99 -4.41 18.60
N ALA A 129 -3.72 -4.01 18.67
CA ALA A 129 -3.19 -3.28 19.81
C ALA A 129 -2.54 -1.98 19.35
N PRO A 130 -2.73 -0.86 20.06
CA PRO A 130 -1.87 0.31 19.88
C PRO A 130 -0.41 -0.07 20.14
N ILE A 131 0.52 0.43 19.32
CA ILE A 131 1.94 -0.01 19.31
C ILE A 131 2.59 0.07 20.69
N ARG A 132 2.22 1.05 21.53
CA ARG A 132 2.72 1.18 22.91
C ARG A 132 2.43 -0.04 23.81
N HIS A 133 1.47 -0.89 23.44
CA HIS A 133 1.08 -2.08 24.19
C HIS A 133 1.61 -3.37 23.57
N VAL A 134 2.36 -3.29 22.48
CA VAL A 134 2.95 -4.46 21.81
C VAL A 134 4.40 -4.60 22.28
N ALA A 135 4.62 -5.39 23.33
CA ALA A 135 5.94 -5.52 23.96
C ALA A 135 7.04 -6.05 23.02
N ALA A 136 6.65 -6.80 21.97
CA ALA A 136 7.59 -7.40 21.02
C ALA A 136 8.23 -6.40 20.04
N GLN A 137 7.71 -5.17 19.91
CA GLN A 137 8.21 -4.20 18.93
C GLN A 137 7.99 -2.74 19.36
N ASP A 138 9.00 -1.90 19.12
CA ASP A 138 8.92 -0.45 19.36
C ASP A 138 8.22 0.31 18.22
N TYR A 139 8.06 -0.34 17.06
CA TYR A 139 7.58 0.25 15.82
C TYR A 139 6.51 -0.62 15.16
N VAL A 140 5.67 -0.02 14.32
CA VAL A 140 4.64 -0.73 13.55
C VAL A 140 5.19 -1.79 12.57
N TYR A 141 6.42 -1.62 12.11
CA TYR A 141 7.17 -2.58 11.30
C TYR A 141 8.68 -2.48 11.60
N ASN A 142 9.44 -3.51 11.23
CA ASN A 142 10.86 -3.60 11.53
C ASN A 142 11.71 -2.57 10.76
N ILE A 143 12.81 -2.13 11.37
CA ILE A 143 13.79 -1.29 10.66
C ILE A 143 14.50 -2.15 9.60
N ASP A 144 14.46 -1.71 8.34
CA ASP A 144 15.24 -2.32 7.26
C ASP A 144 16.64 -1.67 7.20
N TRP A 145 17.63 -2.38 7.73
CA TRP A 145 19.02 -1.92 7.77
C TRP A 145 19.79 -2.21 6.48
N ASN A 146 19.24 -2.97 5.53
CA ASN A 146 19.99 -3.53 4.40
C ASN A 146 19.88 -2.68 3.11
N ASN A 147 19.80 -1.35 3.23
CA ASN A 147 19.58 -0.47 2.07
C ASN A 147 20.87 0.18 1.53
N PHE A 148 21.78 -0.67 1.04
CA PHE A 148 22.98 -0.22 0.34
C PHE A 148 22.67 0.08 -1.13
N MET A 149 23.09 1.25 -1.58
CA MET A 149 22.87 1.78 -2.92
C MET A 149 24.19 1.84 -3.68
N PRO A 150 24.75 0.71 -4.14
CA PRO A 150 25.93 0.72 -4.99
C PRO A 150 25.60 1.40 -6.32
N ARG A 151 26.57 2.14 -6.85
CA ARG A 151 26.55 2.71 -8.19
C ARG A 151 27.90 2.47 -8.86
N LEU A 152 27.88 1.87 -10.04
CA LEU A 152 29.06 1.59 -10.84
C LEU A 152 28.78 2.04 -12.27
N ALA A 153 29.71 2.75 -12.87
CA ALA A 153 29.63 3.12 -14.28
C ALA A 153 31.03 3.19 -14.90
N ALA A 154 31.10 2.97 -16.21
CA ALA A 154 32.31 3.09 -16.99
C ALA A 154 32.02 3.84 -18.29
N ALA A 155 32.99 4.64 -18.72
CA ALA A 155 33.01 5.26 -20.04
C ALA A 155 34.36 4.99 -20.70
N TRP A 156 34.33 4.40 -21.89
CA TRP A 156 35.53 3.97 -22.61
C TRP A 156 35.52 4.47 -24.06
N ASN A 157 36.56 5.21 -24.45
CA ASN A 157 36.77 5.70 -25.81
C ASN A 157 38.11 5.19 -26.40
N PRO A 158 38.15 3.95 -26.91
CA PRO A 158 39.38 3.29 -27.33
C PRO A 158 40.08 3.98 -28.50
N ALA A 159 41.40 4.06 -28.42
CA ALA A 159 42.28 4.53 -29.50
C ALA A 159 42.58 3.40 -30.51
N SER A 160 41.55 2.84 -31.13
CA SER A 160 41.65 1.76 -32.12
C SER A 160 41.10 2.22 -33.46
N ASN A 161 41.95 2.23 -34.49
CA ASN A 161 41.60 2.65 -35.83
C ASN A 161 40.94 1.51 -36.63
N ASN A 162 39.75 1.07 -36.21
CA ASN A 162 38.94 0.09 -36.95
C ASN A 162 37.52 0.62 -37.21
N TRP A 163 36.77 -0.10 -38.06
CA TRP A 163 35.43 0.31 -38.44
C TRP A 163 34.45 0.37 -37.27
N PHE A 164 34.74 -0.21 -36.10
CA PHE A 164 33.87 -0.23 -34.91
C PHE A 164 34.23 0.85 -33.86
N PHE A 165 35.51 1.23 -33.72
CA PHE A 165 35.98 2.22 -32.73
C PHE A 165 36.43 3.57 -33.30
N GLY A 166 36.91 3.61 -34.55
CA GLY A 166 37.22 4.85 -35.27
C GLY A 166 38.26 5.77 -34.62
N ASP A 167 39.16 5.24 -33.80
CA ASP A 167 40.18 5.97 -33.02
C ASP A 167 39.62 7.11 -32.18
N ARG A 168 39.14 6.79 -30.97
CA ARG A 168 38.49 7.71 -30.01
C ARG A 168 37.19 8.36 -30.49
N LYS A 169 36.68 8.02 -31.67
CA LYS A 169 35.38 8.47 -32.20
C LYS A 169 34.19 7.70 -31.65
N THR A 170 34.44 6.53 -31.08
CA THR A 170 33.43 5.73 -30.38
C THR A 170 33.58 5.91 -28.87
N VAL A 171 32.47 6.06 -28.17
CA VAL A 171 32.38 5.99 -26.71
C VAL A 171 31.38 4.90 -26.33
N ILE A 172 31.82 3.96 -25.51
CA ILE A 172 30.96 2.98 -24.86
C ILE A 172 30.73 3.45 -23.43
N ARG A 173 29.47 3.52 -23.01
CA ARG A 173 29.09 3.83 -21.63
C ARG A 173 28.29 2.67 -21.08
N GLY A 174 28.46 2.40 -19.80
CA GLY A 174 27.61 1.46 -19.08
C GLY A 174 27.49 1.85 -17.63
N GLY A 175 26.31 1.63 -17.07
CA GLY A 175 25.97 1.99 -15.71
C GLY A 175 25.13 0.90 -15.05
N TYR A 176 25.31 0.75 -13.74
CA TYR A 176 24.46 -0.02 -12.85
C TYR A 176 24.31 0.73 -11.53
N GLY A 177 23.10 0.75 -10.98
CA GLY A 177 22.83 1.32 -9.68
C GLY A 177 21.62 0.69 -9.01
N VAL A 178 21.58 0.75 -7.68
CA VAL A 178 20.42 0.38 -6.89
C VAL A 178 19.88 1.61 -6.17
N THR A 179 18.57 1.77 -6.19
CA THR A 179 17.83 2.79 -5.45
C THR A 179 16.76 2.12 -4.60
N TYR A 180 16.42 2.67 -3.44
CA TYR A 180 15.27 2.19 -2.66
C TYR A 180 14.14 3.22 -2.67
N THR A 181 12.92 2.73 -2.52
CA THR A 181 11.72 3.54 -2.40
C THR A 181 11.64 4.13 -1.00
N ARG A 182 10.84 5.20 -0.87
CA ARG A 182 10.37 5.70 0.41
C ARG A 182 8.87 5.55 0.45
N MET A 183 8.34 5.07 1.57
CA MET A 183 6.90 5.09 1.78
C MET A 183 6.42 6.52 2.09
N ASN A 184 5.25 6.87 1.57
CA ASN A 184 4.64 8.18 1.81
C ASN A 184 3.93 8.21 3.17
N GLY A 185 3.51 9.41 3.60
CA GLY A 185 2.79 9.59 4.87
C GLY A 185 1.45 8.85 4.93
N VAL A 186 0.82 8.55 3.79
CA VAL A 186 -0.41 7.74 3.76
C VAL A 186 -0.12 6.33 4.26
N GLY A 187 0.89 5.65 3.70
CA GLY A 187 1.27 4.31 4.13
C GLY A 187 1.82 4.28 5.54
N LEU A 188 2.67 5.24 5.90
CA LEU A 188 3.41 5.24 7.18
C LEU A 188 2.61 5.73 8.39
N VAL A 189 1.71 6.69 8.19
CA VAL A 189 1.02 7.40 9.26
C VAL A 189 -0.47 7.07 9.26
N MET A 190 -1.12 7.27 8.10
CA MET A 190 -2.57 7.15 7.99
C MET A 190 -3.04 5.70 8.10
N THR A 191 -2.38 4.76 7.42
CA THR A 191 -2.80 3.34 7.46
C THR A 191 -2.84 2.77 8.88
N PRO A 192 -1.80 2.88 9.72
CA PRO A 192 -1.84 2.31 11.07
C PRO A 192 -2.83 2.97 12.02
N ILE A 193 -3.14 4.26 11.87
CA ILE A 193 -4.12 4.91 12.74
C ILE A 193 -5.58 4.56 12.36
N LEU A 194 -5.82 4.13 11.11
CA LEU A 194 -7.13 3.63 10.67
C LEU A 194 -7.43 2.21 11.18
N GLY A 195 -6.54 1.62 11.98
CA GLY A 195 -6.75 0.28 12.50
C GLY A 195 -7.86 0.16 13.54
N VAL A 196 -8.35 -1.08 13.67
CA VAL A 196 -9.49 -1.40 14.54
C VAL A 196 -9.20 -1.03 15.98
N GLY A 197 -10.20 -0.46 16.66
CA GLY A 197 -10.16 -0.09 18.06
C GLY A 197 -9.95 1.41 18.28
N LEU A 198 -9.11 2.08 17.49
CA LEU A 198 -8.78 3.50 17.68
C LEU A 198 -9.93 4.45 17.30
N GLY A 199 -10.81 4.00 16.40
CA GLY A 199 -12.06 4.67 16.06
C GLY A 199 -13.23 3.70 16.08
N GLU A 200 -14.41 4.18 16.44
CA GLU A 200 -15.66 3.46 16.27
C GLU A 200 -16.79 4.39 15.81
N ILE A 201 -17.71 3.88 15.01
CA ILE A 201 -18.88 4.66 14.60
C ILE A 201 -20.01 4.43 15.61
N LEU A 202 -20.27 5.43 16.45
CA LEU A 202 -21.48 5.45 17.25
C LEU A 202 -22.66 5.74 16.32
N ALA A 203 -23.69 4.92 16.41
CA ALA A 203 -24.86 5.02 15.53
C ALA A 203 -26.15 5.01 16.33
N CYS A 204 -26.87 6.12 16.30
CA CYS A 204 -28.26 6.19 16.73
C CYS A 204 -29.17 5.76 15.59
N ARG A 205 -29.82 4.61 15.70
CA ARG A 205 -30.82 4.14 14.73
C ARG A 205 -32.23 4.46 15.22
N GLY A 206 -33.05 5.05 14.36
CA GLY A 206 -34.45 5.37 14.63
C GLY A 206 -34.64 6.27 15.86
N PRO A 207 -34.07 7.49 15.86
CA PRO A 207 -34.31 8.43 16.95
C PRO A 207 -35.80 8.80 17.05
N ASN A 208 -36.35 8.77 18.27
CA ASN A 208 -37.71 9.25 18.53
C ASN A 208 -37.75 10.79 18.65
N THR A 209 -38.94 11.36 18.80
CA THR A 209 -39.12 12.83 18.99
C THR A 209 -38.45 13.39 20.25
N MET A 210 -37.96 12.56 21.17
CA MET A 210 -37.13 12.99 22.31
C MET A 210 -35.63 12.86 22.03
N GLY A 211 -35.24 12.48 20.81
CA GLY A 211 -33.85 12.26 20.40
C GLY A 211 -33.22 10.97 20.94
N ALA A 212 -34.01 10.05 21.51
CA ALA A 212 -33.52 8.78 22.03
C ALA A 212 -33.49 7.69 20.96
N CYS A 213 -32.41 6.92 20.89
CA CYS A 213 -32.21 5.86 19.91
C CYS A 213 -33.04 4.61 20.26
N THR A 214 -33.97 4.23 19.40
CA THR A 214 -34.83 3.06 19.68
C THR A 214 -34.44 1.80 18.91
N GLY A 215 -33.49 1.87 17.98
CA GLY A 215 -33.01 0.72 17.21
C GLY A 215 -33.97 0.19 16.15
N ALA A 216 -35.15 0.80 16.01
CA ALA A 216 -36.25 0.34 15.17
C ALA A 216 -36.62 1.37 14.09
N ARG A 217 -37.25 0.92 13.00
CA ARG A 217 -37.82 1.83 12.01
C ARG A 217 -38.91 2.69 12.68
N ARG A 218 -38.95 3.96 12.31
CA ARG A 218 -39.89 4.95 12.85
C ARG A 218 -40.95 5.30 11.81
N SER A 219 -42.11 5.71 12.30
CA SER A 219 -43.16 6.30 11.48
C SER A 219 -42.92 7.81 11.33
N PRO A 220 -43.50 8.46 10.31
CA PRO A 220 -43.46 9.91 10.20
C PRO A 220 -43.93 10.68 11.44
N SER A 221 -44.87 10.12 12.22
CA SER A 221 -45.43 10.77 13.40
C SER A 221 -44.53 10.72 14.64
N ASP A 222 -43.52 9.85 14.65
CA ASP A 222 -42.71 9.60 15.84
C ASP A 222 -41.19 9.55 15.55
N SER A 223 -40.79 9.98 14.36
CA SER A 223 -39.39 10.19 13.96
C SER A 223 -38.88 11.54 14.46
N PHE A 224 -37.63 11.58 14.91
CA PHE A 224 -36.95 12.84 15.21
C PHE A 224 -36.84 13.72 13.95
N ARG A 225 -37.14 15.01 14.10
CA ARG A 225 -37.00 16.02 13.05
C ARG A 225 -36.03 17.12 13.49
N VAL A 226 -34.99 17.32 12.69
CA VAL A 226 -33.99 18.36 12.94
C VAL A 226 -34.64 19.74 12.97
N GLY A 227 -34.39 20.50 14.03
CA GLY A 227 -34.91 21.87 14.19
C GLY A 227 -36.35 21.95 14.73
N VAL A 228 -37.09 20.84 14.80
CA VAL A 228 -38.42 20.78 15.43
C VAL A 228 -38.35 20.09 16.79
N ASP A 229 -37.77 18.90 16.83
CA ASP A 229 -37.75 18.05 18.02
C ASP A 229 -36.46 18.27 18.87
N GLY A 230 -35.56 19.14 18.41
CA GLY A 230 -34.35 19.54 19.13
C GLY A 230 -33.15 19.84 18.22
N ALA A 231 -32.02 20.19 18.85
CA ALA A 231 -30.76 20.48 18.16
C ALA A 231 -29.97 19.22 17.77
N GLY A 232 -30.33 18.04 18.30
CA GLY A 232 -29.63 16.80 17.99
C GLY A 232 -30.21 15.59 18.70
N VAL A 233 -29.65 14.42 18.38
CA VAL A 233 -30.00 13.13 18.99
C VAL A 233 -28.92 12.70 19.98
N SER A 234 -29.32 11.97 21.02
CA SER A 234 -28.38 11.43 22.01
C SER A 234 -27.76 10.14 21.48
N LEU A 235 -26.49 10.19 21.09
CA LEU A 235 -25.76 9.00 20.68
C LEU A 235 -25.57 8.04 21.86
N PRO A 236 -25.53 6.72 21.62
CA PRO A 236 -25.22 5.76 22.67
C PRO A 236 -23.81 6.00 23.21
N ALA A 237 -23.58 5.69 24.49
CA ALA A 237 -22.25 5.72 25.07
C ALA A 237 -21.33 4.70 24.36
N PRO A 238 -20.04 5.03 24.18
CA PRO A 238 -19.09 4.12 23.56
C PRO A 238 -18.90 2.85 24.39
N ALA A 239 -18.72 1.72 23.70
CA ALA A 239 -18.47 0.46 24.38
C ALA A 239 -17.05 0.48 25.01
N PRO A 240 -16.87 -0.12 26.21
CA PRO A 240 -15.55 -0.32 26.76
C PRO A 240 -14.67 -1.12 25.79
N ALA A 241 -13.48 -0.60 25.50
CA ALA A 241 -12.47 -1.31 24.73
C ALA A 241 -11.43 -1.95 25.68
N ARG A 242 -10.84 -3.05 25.24
CA ARG A 242 -9.75 -3.73 25.93
C ARG A 242 -8.56 -3.89 25.00
N ILE A 243 -7.37 -4.09 25.57
CA ILE A 243 -6.13 -4.29 24.82
C ILE A 243 -5.68 -5.75 25.00
N PRO A 244 -5.38 -6.47 23.90
CA PRO A 244 -5.63 -6.09 22.51
C PRO A 244 -7.14 -6.07 22.22
N PHE A 245 -7.56 -5.22 21.28
CA PHE A 245 -8.93 -5.08 20.83
C PHE A 245 -9.32 -6.29 19.99
N PRO A 246 -10.23 -7.17 20.47
CA PRO A 246 -10.64 -8.34 19.72
C PRO A 246 -11.57 -7.94 18.57
N VAL A 247 -11.47 -8.61 17.43
CA VAL A 247 -12.50 -8.49 16.39
C VAL A 247 -13.73 -9.26 16.85
N ALA A 248 -14.89 -8.60 16.92
CA ALA A 248 -16.12 -9.26 17.31
C ALA A 248 -16.55 -10.31 16.26
N ALA A 249 -16.95 -11.50 16.68
CA ALA A 249 -17.53 -12.50 15.78
C ALA A 249 -19.03 -12.26 15.60
N PRO A 250 -19.64 -12.54 14.43
CA PRO A 250 -19.01 -13.03 13.20
C PRO A 250 -18.53 -11.94 12.20
N PHE A 251 -18.91 -10.66 12.39
CA PHE A 251 -18.65 -9.57 11.42
C PHE A 251 -18.21 -8.25 12.07
N GLY A 252 -17.41 -8.30 13.13
CA GLY A 252 -16.99 -7.13 13.89
C GLY A 252 -16.13 -6.14 13.11
N GLU A 253 -15.41 -6.63 12.11
CA GLU A 253 -14.65 -5.84 11.14
C GLU A 253 -14.67 -6.58 9.80
N THR A 254 -15.09 -5.91 8.73
CA THR A 254 -15.14 -6.51 7.39
C THR A 254 -13.97 -6.13 6.50
N ARG A 255 -13.27 -5.02 6.83
CA ARG A 255 -12.09 -4.56 6.12
C ARG A 255 -11.23 -3.61 6.97
N SER A 256 -10.04 -4.06 7.34
CA SER A 256 -9.03 -3.19 7.95
C SER A 256 -7.78 -3.02 7.07
N PHE A 257 -7.03 -1.94 7.30
CA PHE A 257 -5.77 -1.65 6.60
C PHE A 257 -4.60 -1.66 7.58
N MET A 258 -3.70 -2.62 7.43
CA MET A 258 -2.54 -2.78 8.31
C MET A 258 -1.24 -2.70 7.52
N ILE A 259 -0.12 -2.54 8.24
CA ILE A 259 1.22 -2.73 7.72
C ILE A 259 1.73 -4.09 8.23
N ASP A 260 2.34 -4.88 7.35
CA ASP A 260 3.05 -6.09 7.77
C ASP A 260 4.25 -5.71 8.66
N PRO A 261 4.36 -6.22 9.89
CA PRO A 261 5.54 -5.98 10.74
C PRO A 261 6.86 -6.39 10.07
N GLY A 262 6.81 -7.33 9.11
CA GLY A 262 7.96 -7.81 8.32
C GLY A 262 8.28 -7.00 7.07
N LEU A 263 7.58 -5.88 6.80
CA LEU A 263 7.73 -5.09 5.59
C LEU A 263 9.18 -4.62 5.35
N LYS A 264 9.68 -4.79 4.12
CA LYS A 264 10.96 -4.23 3.66
C LYS A 264 10.75 -3.14 2.62
N LEU A 265 11.77 -2.29 2.44
CA LEU A 265 11.70 -1.23 1.43
C LEU A 265 11.86 -1.81 0.02
N GLY A 266 11.06 -1.27 -0.90
CA GLY A 266 11.19 -1.58 -2.31
C GLY A 266 12.52 -1.08 -2.86
N LYS A 267 13.08 -1.81 -3.81
CA LYS A 267 14.33 -1.47 -4.48
C LYS A 267 14.20 -1.54 -5.98
N ALA A 268 14.89 -0.67 -6.69
CA ALA A 268 14.99 -0.68 -8.13
C ALA A 268 16.46 -0.76 -8.56
N HIS A 269 16.78 -1.81 -9.30
CA HIS A 269 18.02 -1.95 -10.03
C HIS A 269 17.87 -1.22 -11.36
N SER A 270 18.76 -0.27 -11.64
CA SER A 270 18.81 0.44 -12.92
C SER A 270 20.12 0.13 -13.60
N PHE A 271 20.07 -0.16 -14.90
CA PHE A 271 21.25 -0.41 -15.70
C PHE A 271 21.07 0.10 -17.10
N ASP A 272 22.17 0.53 -17.69
CA ASP A 272 22.21 1.05 -19.05
C ASP A 272 23.53 0.67 -19.72
N VAL A 273 23.49 0.52 -21.03
CA VAL A 273 24.67 0.40 -21.88
C VAL A 273 24.41 1.19 -23.14
N THR A 274 25.34 2.07 -23.52
CA THR A 274 25.26 2.80 -24.79
C THR A 274 26.56 2.68 -25.58
N TRP A 275 26.40 2.63 -26.89
CA TRP A 275 27.47 2.74 -27.87
C TRP A 275 27.17 3.96 -28.72
N GLN A 276 28.02 4.98 -28.62
CA GLN A 276 27.91 6.22 -29.38
C GLN A 276 29.11 6.35 -30.29
N ARG A 277 28.88 6.82 -31.52
CA ARG A 277 29.94 7.01 -32.50
C ARG A 277 29.75 8.27 -33.34
N GLU A 278 30.86 8.99 -33.52
CA GLU A 278 30.99 9.99 -34.58
C GLU A 278 31.19 9.31 -35.95
N LEU A 279 30.28 9.61 -36.87
CA LEU A 279 30.29 9.17 -38.26
C LEU A 279 30.68 10.34 -39.18
N PRO A 280 31.18 10.05 -40.40
CA PRO A 280 31.48 11.07 -41.39
C PRO A 280 30.28 12.00 -41.68
N GLY A 281 30.58 13.25 -42.04
CA GLY A 281 29.54 14.23 -42.36
C GLY A 281 28.86 14.83 -41.13
N ASN A 282 29.57 15.02 -40.02
CA ASN A 282 29.04 15.60 -38.77
C ASN A 282 27.79 14.86 -38.27
N LEU A 283 27.83 13.52 -38.35
CA LEU A 283 26.79 12.63 -37.86
C LEU A 283 27.24 11.99 -36.55
N VAL A 284 26.32 11.85 -35.60
CA VAL A 284 26.54 11.09 -34.37
C VAL A 284 25.43 10.05 -34.29
N PHE A 285 25.80 8.79 -34.24
CA PHE A 285 24.87 7.68 -34.03
C PHE A 285 25.05 7.15 -32.61
N GLU A 286 23.96 6.85 -31.94
CA GLU A 286 23.97 6.14 -30.67
C GLU A 286 22.94 5.02 -30.68
N ILE A 287 23.34 3.87 -30.16
CA ILE A 287 22.44 2.78 -29.83
C ILE A 287 22.63 2.46 -28.36
N GLY A 288 21.53 2.21 -27.67
CA GLY A 288 21.59 1.90 -26.26
C GLY A 288 20.48 1.00 -25.80
N TYR A 289 20.69 0.47 -24.61
CA TYR A 289 19.76 -0.35 -23.88
C TYR A 289 19.66 0.19 -22.45
N VAL A 290 18.43 0.28 -21.94
CA VAL A 290 18.15 0.65 -20.55
C VAL A 290 17.22 -0.39 -19.93
N GLY A 291 17.51 -0.76 -18.69
CA GLY A 291 16.74 -1.70 -17.89
C GLY A 291 16.47 -1.13 -16.50
N ARG A 292 15.27 -1.41 -15.98
CA ARG A 292 14.89 -1.12 -14.60
C ARG A 292 14.09 -2.29 -14.04
N VAL A 293 14.60 -2.86 -12.94
CA VAL A 293 14.06 -4.05 -12.29
C VAL A 293 13.74 -3.68 -10.84
N GLY A 294 12.45 -3.50 -10.57
CA GLY A 294 11.86 -3.23 -9.26
C GLY A 294 11.51 -4.52 -8.51
N ARG A 295 11.96 -4.63 -7.26
CA ARG A 295 11.66 -5.74 -6.35
C ARG A 295 11.25 -5.19 -5.00
N ASN A 296 10.54 -6.00 -4.23
CA ASN A 296 10.03 -5.63 -2.92
C ASN A 296 9.07 -4.42 -2.95
N LEU A 297 8.34 -4.24 -4.06
CA LEU A 297 7.47 -3.07 -4.22
C LEU A 297 6.25 -3.20 -3.30
N THR A 298 5.85 -2.07 -2.71
CA THR A 298 4.71 -2.00 -1.83
C THR A 298 3.41 -2.40 -2.56
N GLN A 299 2.68 -3.36 -2.01
CA GLN A 299 1.39 -3.85 -2.51
C GLN A 299 0.42 -4.12 -1.36
N SER A 300 -0.84 -4.40 -1.67
CA SER A 300 -1.85 -4.81 -0.68
C SER A 300 -2.16 -6.30 -0.82
N THR A 301 -2.33 -7.01 0.29
CA THR A 301 -2.68 -8.44 0.28
C THR A 301 -3.75 -8.74 1.34
N ASP A 302 -4.62 -9.72 1.10
CA ASP A 302 -5.61 -10.14 2.07
C ASP A 302 -5.05 -11.14 3.07
N PHE A 303 -4.91 -10.73 4.34
CA PHE A 303 -4.45 -11.59 5.43
C PHE A 303 -5.24 -12.90 5.54
N TYR A 304 -6.54 -12.86 5.28
CA TYR A 304 -7.42 -14.01 5.47
C TYR A 304 -7.69 -14.81 4.21
N ALA A 305 -6.92 -14.59 3.14
CA ALA A 305 -7.04 -15.29 1.86
C ALA A 305 -7.28 -16.81 2.01
N VAL A 306 -8.33 -17.31 1.36
CA VAL A 306 -8.71 -18.71 1.42
C VAL A 306 -7.65 -19.57 0.72
N PRO A 307 -7.08 -20.59 1.37
CA PRO A 307 -6.09 -21.46 0.74
C PRO A 307 -6.79 -22.39 -0.27
N PHE A 308 -6.83 -21.99 -1.54
CA PHE A 308 -7.42 -22.78 -2.63
C PHE A 308 -6.78 -24.19 -2.78
N PHE A 309 -5.55 -24.36 -2.28
CA PHE A 309 -4.83 -25.63 -2.28
C PHE A 309 -5.09 -26.48 -1.02
N MET A 310 -6.04 -26.09 -0.15
CA MET A 310 -6.45 -26.90 0.99
C MET A 310 -6.94 -28.27 0.53
N ARG A 311 -6.37 -29.34 1.08
CA ARG A 311 -6.78 -30.72 0.83
C ARG A 311 -7.96 -31.09 1.70
N ASP A 312 -8.98 -31.71 1.12
CA ASP A 312 -9.96 -32.47 1.88
C ASP A 312 -9.35 -33.83 2.26
N PRO A 313 -9.20 -34.16 3.57
CA PRO A 313 -8.66 -35.45 3.99
C PRO A 313 -9.49 -36.65 3.52
N ALA A 314 -10.80 -36.48 3.30
CA ALA A 314 -11.70 -37.57 2.93
C ALA A 314 -11.60 -37.92 1.44
N SER A 315 -11.73 -36.93 0.54
CA SER A 315 -11.65 -37.14 -0.91
C SER A 315 -10.23 -37.09 -1.46
N GLY A 316 -9.28 -36.50 -0.73
CA GLY A 316 -7.91 -36.28 -1.20
C GLY A 316 -7.78 -35.22 -2.30
N THR A 317 -8.88 -34.55 -2.66
CA THR A 317 -8.89 -33.45 -3.65
C THR A 317 -8.64 -32.11 -2.96
N THR A 318 -8.14 -31.12 -3.71
CA THR A 318 -8.01 -29.76 -3.20
C THR A 318 -9.31 -28.98 -3.38
N LEU A 319 -9.47 -27.91 -2.58
CA LEU A 319 -10.56 -26.95 -2.72
C LEU A 319 -10.66 -26.45 -4.18
N ALA A 320 -9.53 -26.11 -4.81
CA ALA A 320 -9.44 -25.73 -6.23
C ALA A 320 -10.02 -26.78 -7.19
N GLN A 321 -9.68 -28.06 -6.98
CA GLN A 321 -10.15 -29.16 -7.82
C GLN A 321 -11.64 -29.43 -7.64
N ALA A 322 -12.15 -29.30 -6.42
CA ALA A 322 -13.54 -29.63 -6.09
C ALA A 322 -14.57 -28.63 -6.67
N PHE A 323 -14.15 -27.40 -6.97
CA PHE A 323 -15.05 -26.29 -7.32
C PHE A 323 -14.77 -25.66 -8.68
N ASP A 324 -13.80 -26.18 -9.46
CA ASP A 324 -13.37 -25.58 -10.74
C ASP A 324 -13.17 -24.06 -10.60
N PHE A 325 -12.38 -23.70 -9.58
CA PHE A 325 -12.39 -22.36 -8.96
C PHE A 325 -11.96 -21.26 -9.94
N ASP A 326 -12.92 -20.44 -10.39
CA ASP A 326 -12.63 -19.18 -11.09
C ASP A 326 -12.69 -17.94 -10.19
N ASN A 327 -13.41 -17.90 -9.05
CA ASN A 327 -13.34 -16.79 -8.06
C ASN A 327 -14.24 -17.02 -6.83
N ILE A 328 -13.67 -17.08 -5.61
CA ILE A 328 -14.39 -16.72 -4.37
C ILE A 328 -13.53 -15.74 -3.57
N GLN A 329 -14.12 -14.58 -3.23
CA GLN A 329 -13.63 -13.66 -2.21
C GLN A 329 -14.31 -13.96 -0.87
N VAL A 330 -13.51 -14.04 0.20
CA VAL A 330 -13.97 -14.05 1.60
C VAL A 330 -13.21 -12.95 2.35
N GLN A 331 -13.89 -12.29 3.31
CA GLN A 331 -13.40 -11.26 4.26
C GLN A 331 -12.00 -10.67 4.02
N ILE A 332 -11.96 -9.44 3.53
CA ILE A 332 -10.72 -8.78 3.08
C ILE A 332 -10.07 -8.00 4.23
N ASN A 333 -8.98 -8.51 4.82
CA ASN A 333 -8.10 -7.69 5.67
C ASN A 333 -6.85 -7.29 4.87
N ASN A 334 -6.77 -6.03 4.46
CA ASN A 334 -5.69 -5.57 3.59
C ASN A 334 -4.43 -5.27 4.40
N LEU A 335 -3.36 -6.02 4.17
CA LEU A 335 -2.01 -5.66 4.63
C LEU A 335 -1.23 -5.02 3.52
N THR A 336 -0.55 -3.92 3.85
CA THR A 336 0.52 -3.35 3.04
C THR A 336 1.77 -4.20 3.24
N THR A 337 2.24 -4.85 2.17
CA THR A 337 3.40 -5.75 2.13
C THR A 337 4.33 -5.37 0.96
N ASP A 338 5.47 -6.03 0.81
CA ASP A 338 6.53 -5.76 -0.16
C ASP A 338 6.67 -6.89 -1.20
N GLY A 339 5.57 -7.47 -1.67
CA GLY A 339 5.61 -8.58 -2.64
C GLY A 339 5.65 -8.18 -4.13
N GLY A 340 5.48 -6.90 -4.46
CA GLY A 340 5.32 -6.45 -5.85
C GLY A 340 6.64 -6.39 -6.64
N PHE A 341 6.53 -6.45 -7.98
CA PHE A 341 7.67 -6.31 -8.89
C PHE A 341 7.34 -5.49 -10.14
N SER A 342 8.39 -4.97 -10.79
CA SER A 342 8.30 -4.21 -12.05
C SER A 342 9.55 -4.49 -12.88
N ASP A 343 9.39 -4.80 -14.15
CA ASP A 343 10.48 -5.11 -15.08
C ASP A 343 10.31 -4.29 -16.36
N TYR A 344 11.08 -3.22 -16.49
CA TYR A 344 11.10 -2.35 -17.66
C TYR A 344 12.40 -2.52 -18.44
N HIS A 345 12.28 -2.69 -19.75
CA HIS A 345 13.41 -2.83 -20.66
C HIS A 345 13.15 -2.05 -21.94
N ALA A 346 14.13 -1.27 -22.41
CA ALA A 346 14.02 -0.52 -23.65
C ALA A 346 15.34 -0.48 -24.42
N GLY A 347 15.25 -0.69 -25.73
CA GLY A 347 16.31 -0.39 -26.68
C GLY A 347 16.01 0.90 -27.42
N PHE A 348 17.02 1.73 -27.65
CA PHE A 348 16.87 2.96 -28.42
C PHE A 348 17.98 3.14 -29.44
N ILE A 349 17.65 3.88 -30.49
CA ILE A 349 18.59 4.35 -31.50
C ILE A 349 18.36 5.85 -31.66
N SER A 350 19.45 6.62 -31.67
CA SER A 350 19.45 8.04 -32.03
C SER A 350 20.47 8.32 -33.13
N LEU A 351 20.12 9.25 -34.02
CA LEU A 351 20.99 9.75 -35.06
C LEU A 351 20.85 11.27 -35.12
N HIS A 352 21.94 11.96 -34.81
CA HIS A 352 22.03 13.41 -34.77
C HIS A 352 22.94 13.90 -35.91
N LYS A 353 22.40 14.75 -36.79
CA LYS A 353 23.14 15.43 -37.85
C LYS A 353 23.27 16.90 -37.50
N ARG A 354 24.49 17.35 -37.20
CA ARG A 354 24.78 18.79 -37.06
C ARG A 354 24.73 19.49 -38.42
N LEU A 355 24.42 20.78 -38.45
CA LEU A 355 24.39 21.55 -39.70
C LEU A 355 25.69 21.38 -40.51
N SER A 356 25.58 20.80 -41.71
CA SER A 356 26.65 20.81 -42.71
C SER A 356 26.03 20.65 -44.09
N HIS A 357 26.59 21.29 -45.12
CA HIS A 357 26.06 21.18 -46.49
C HIS A 357 24.55 21.49 -46.58
N GLY A 358 24.06 22.41 -45.73
CA GLY A 358 22.65 22.83 -45.70
C GLY A 358 21.66 21.90 -44.99
N LEU A 359 22.11 20.77 -44.43
CA LEU A 359 21.22 19.78 -43.78
C LEU A 359 21.53 19.61 -42.28
N THR A 360 20.47 19.57 -41.47
CA THR A 360 20.46 19.24 -40.04
C THR A 360 19.22 18.41 -39.75
N PHE A 361 19.31 17.37 -38.92
CA PHE A 361 18.17 16.55 -38.51
C PHE A 361 18.46 15.74 -37.25
N ASP A 362 17.39 15.29 -36.61
CA ASP A 362 17.39 14.41 -35.45
C ASP A 362 16.41 13.27 -35.68
N LEU A 363 16.88 12.04 -35.53
CA LEU A 363 16.05 10.84 -35.60
C LEU A 363 16.23 10.06 -34.30
N ASN A 364 15.11 9.68 -33.68
CA ASN A 364 15.09 8.86 -32.47
C ASN A 364 14.03 7.77 -32.61
N TYR A 365 14.38 6.55 -32.20
CA TYR A 365 13.46 5.43 -32.12
C TYR A 365 13.68 4.69 -30.79
N THR A 366 12.59 4.29 -30.13
CA THR A 366 12.63 3.54 -28.87
C THR A 366 11.63 2.41 -28.94
N LEU A 367 12.09 1.20 -28.65
CA LEU A 367 11.25 0.03 -28.44
C LEU A 367 11.37 -0.38 -26.97
N SER A 368 10.25 -0.40 -26.25
CA SER A 368 10.22 -0.70 -24.83
C SER A 368 9.16 -1.74 -24.48
N ASN A 369 9.43 -2.53 -23.45
CA ASN A 369 8.49 -3.46 -22.82
C ASN A 369 8.49 -3.23 -21.30
N SER A 370 7.33 -3.33 -20.67
CA SER A 370 7.16 -3.26 -19.22
C SER A 370 6.30 -4.43 -18.76
N THR A 371 6.73 -5.11 -17.71
CA THR A 371 5.96 -6.17 -17.03
C THR A 371 5.91 -5.84 -15.56
N ASP A 372 4.70 -5.60 -15.06
CA ASP A 372 4.49 -5.09 -13.70
C ASP A 372 3.50 -5.98 -12.98
N SER A 373 3.72 -6.20 -11.68
CA SER A 373 2.73 -6.81 -10.80
C SER A 373 2.26 -5.81 -9.76
N PHE A 374 0.94 -5.69 -9.67
CA PHE A 374 0.27 -5.00 -8.59
C PHE A 374 -0.80 -5.94 -8.04
N GLY A 375 -0.50 -6.58 -6.92
CA GLY A 375 -1.44 -7.49 -6.26
C GLY A 375 -2.48 -6.74 -5.45
N LEU A 376 -3.75 -7.05 -5.73
CA LEU A 376 -4.83 -7.14 -4.74
C LEU A 376 -5.28 -8.60 -4.86
N ASN A 377 -5.00 -9.43 -3.85
CA ASN A 377 -5.61 -10.75 -3.79
C ASN A 377 -7.05 -10.63 -3.33
#